data_AF-A0A427XJQ7-F1
#
_entry.id   AF-A0A427XJQ7-F1
#
_cell.length_a   1.000
_cell.length_b   1.000
_cell.length_c   1.000
_cell.angle_alpha   90.00
_cell.angle_beta   90.00
_cell.angle_gamma   90.00
#
_symmetry.space_group_name_H-M   'P 1'
#
loop_
_entity.id
_entity.type
_entity.pdbx_description
1 polymer ?
#
loop_
_entity_poly.entity_id
_entity_poly.type
_entity_poly.pdbx_seq_one_letter_code
_entity_poly.pdbx_strand_id
1 'polypeptide(L)'
;MLIQSVAVSALLTLPSHPELLFNLVTLPLLIQLAAATTTVRFLKHSLPILAAASTLRSLPTIHGLLPSTTQAILIQALFSLVLATFISLPVVTFTIIRRSSRLALFGGWREATSFGLVWAGAWWVWEGLSPLGRYGMPSPLVECPPAALLVRVAGPTGVDIVLGTVSYALVQVGRSAAAYSGAVLPTVTARAPTPLIVLEDEVEQAEPPVTKAVVTRGISSSITRASKVAAVSVLAFSTLAWIPAPLSLSSPMSEITPLSIGCVLGPTHAHDVDTLVRESKRLGGHDRIVVWPESALQVEGKAQRTQVLETVTAQLGRQYGTLVAVGMESRSQESRLNEMVLVGRDGVMGEYSKQRLFPIVESYALDRHRQSPPVWSLPLPRPSTIPNRDWAARNITVSPLICLDTFHPSLLHSQTASATPSLLIVPAAFPSLDIGINALTQIRTLAISHATPAFVCSVPARNPQAAFAAYIDEWGRVMHFQAGGTAMSTVIPVRYYGEGRGRSRTTWEYLGSSGVGGIVAAILVSGHVVQTGTRLLRGREVPPALVTVGERVRGLVGWHDTEVARTPIDAETLI
;
A
#
# COMPACT_ATOMS: atom_id res chain seq x y z
N MET A 1 -20.65 13.25 -20.63
CA MET A 1 -20.04 13.43 -19.28
C MET A 1 -20.77 12.61 -18.23
N LEU A 2 -22.08 12.80 -18.01
CA LEU A 2 -22.85 12.02 -17.03
C LEU A 2 -22.69 10.50 -17.22
N ILE A 3 -22.81 9.98 -18.46
CA ILE A 3 -22.67 8.55 -18.77
C ILE A 3 -21.27 8.01 -18.42
N GLN A 4 -20.21 8.76 -18.73
CA GLN A 4 -18.83 8.36 -18.39
C GLN A 4 -18.59 8.42 -16.88
N SER A 5 -19.11 9.45 -16.20
CA SER A 5 -19.03 9.55 -14.74
C SER A 5 -19.81 8.42 -14.06
N VAL A 6 -21.00 8.07 -14.57
CA VAL A 6 -21.82 6.94 -14.11
C VAL A 6 -21.12 5.61 -14.37
N ALA A 7 -20.44 5.44 -15.51
CA ALA A 7 -19.64 4.24 -15.78
C ALA A 7 -18.47 4.11 -14.78
N VAL A 8 -17.79 5.23 -14.46
CA VAL A 8 -16.78 5.25 -13.38
C VAL A 8 -17.41 4.90 -12.02
N SER A 9 -18.63 5.38 -11.72
CA SER A 9 -19.34 5.02 -10.47
C SER A 9 -19.70 3.56 -10.41
N ALA A 10 -20.25 3.01 -11.51
CA ALA A 10 -20.66 1.63 -11.61
C ALA A 10 -19.45 0.70 -11.41
N LEU A 11 -18.30 1.10 -11.96
CA LEU A 11 -17.02 0.47 -11.69
C LEU A 11 -16.69 0.58 -10.18
N LEU A 12 -16.76 1.77 -9.57
CA LEU A 12 -16.45 1.97 -8.14
C LEU A 12 -17.37 1.23 -7.17
N THR A 13 -18.61 0.92 -7.57
CA THR A 13 -19.56 0.12 -6.80
C THR A 13 -19.32 -1.39 -6.90
N LEU A 14 -18.41 -1.86 -7.77
CA LEU A 14 -18.05 -3.28 -7.82
C LEU A 14 -17.40 -3.73 -6.49
N PRO A 15 -17.61 -4.99 -6.07
CA PRO A 15 -17.23 -5.48 -4.75
C PRO A 15 -15.74 -5.41 -4.42
N SER A 16 -15.46 -5.62 -3.13
CA SER A 16 -14.32 -5.21 -2.30
C SER A 16 -12.94 -5.81 -2.61
N HIS A 17 -12.69 -6.36 -3.79
CA HIS A 17 -11.32 -6.68 -4.18
C HIS A 17 -10.75 -5.45 -4.91
N PRO A 18 -9.83 -4.67 -4.30
CA PRO A 18 -9.10 -3.64 -5.02
C PRO A 18 -8.13 -4.34 -5.96
N GLU A 19 -8.66 -4.93 -7.04
CA GLU A 19 -7.81 -5.49 -8.06
C GLU A 19 -7.01 -4.35 -8.66
N LEU A 20 -5.72 -4.55 -8.81
CA LEU A 20 -4.83 -3.68 -9.60
C LEU A 20 -5.54 -3.19 -10.88
N LEU A 21 -6.24 -4.10 -11.55
CA LEU A 21 -7.05 -3.86 -12.74
C LEU A 21 -8.09 -2.74 -12.53
N PHE A 22 -8.77 -2.73 -11.40
CA PHE A 22 -9.76 -1.72 -11.07
C PHE A 22 -9.17 -0.30 -11.09
N ASN A 23 -8.03 -0.12 -10.42
CA ASN A 23 -7.34 1.17 -10.41
C ASN A 23 -6.73 1.50 -11.78
N LEU A 24 -6.19 0.50 -12.48
CA LEU A 24 -5.65 0.64 -13.83
C LEU A 24 -6.73 0.91 -14.90
N VAL A 25 -8.02 0.75 -14.60
CA VAL A 25 -9.13 1.13 -15.50
C VAL A 25 -9.72 2.47 -15.08
N THR A 26 -9.99 2.67 -13.80
CA THR A 26 -10.68 3.87 -13.32
C THR A 26 -9.81 5.12 -13.31
N LEU A 27 -8.54 5.02 -12.92
CA LEU A 27 -7.65 6.18 -12.86
C LEU A 27 -7.36 6.74 -14.27
N PRO A 28 -7.06 5.94 -15.30
CA PRO A 28 -6.95 6.43 -16.67
C PRO A 28 -8.22 7.11 -17.18
N LEU A 29 -9.38 6.55 -16.86
CA LEU A 29 -10.67 7.11 -17.27
C LEU A 29 -10.93 8.47 -16.59
N LEU A 30 -10.61 8.61 -15.31
CA LEU A 30 -10.67 9.88 -14.59
C LEU A 30 -9.73 10.94 -15.19
N ILE A 31 -8.49 10.55 -15.53
CA ILE A 31 -7.51 11.44 -16.19
C ILE A 31 -8.03 11.89 -17.55
N GLN A 32 -8.58 10.98 -18.36
CA GLN A 32 -9.17 11.32 -19.65
C GLN A 32 -10.35 12.28 -19.51
N LEU A 33 -11.24 12.02 -18.56
CA LEU A 33 -12.40 12.86 -18.28
C LEU A 33 -11.97 14.27 -17.84
N ALA A 34 -10.99 14.38 -16.94
CA ALA A 34 -10.44 15.66 -16.50
C ALA A 34 -9.77 16.43 -17.64
N ALA A 35 -9.06 15.73 -18.53
CA ALA A 35 -8.43 16.36 -19.69
C ALA A 35 -9.46 16.88 -20.71
N ALA A 36 -10.60 16.20 -20.87
CA ALA A 36 -11.67 16.53 -21.80
C ALA A 36 -12.61 17.64 -21.30
N THR A 37 -12.53 18.04 -20.03
CA THR A 37 -13.49 18.97 -19.41
C THR A 37 -12.80 20.13 -18.71
N THR A 38 -13.53 21.21 -18.43
CA THR A 38 -13.00 22.29 -17.59
C THR A 38 -12.88 21.79 -16.15
N THR A 39 -11.87 22.26 -15.42
CA THR A 39 -11.62 21.81 -14.04
C THR A 39 -12.84 21.92 -13.14
N VAL A 40 -13.58 23.03 -13.24
CA VAL A 40 -14.80 23.28 -12.47
C VAL A 40 -15.89 22.26 -12.81
N ARG A 41 -16.11 21.97 -14.11
CA ARG A 41 -17.10 20.96 -14.53
C ARG A 41 -16.68 19.57 -14.10
N PHE A 42 -15.40 19.22 -14.23
CA PHE A 42 -14.89 17.94 -13.75
C PHE A 42 -15.21 17.77 -12.27
N LEU A 43 -14.75 18.68 -11.41
CA LEU A 43 -14.93 18.59 -9.96
C LEU A 43 -16.41 18.59 -9.55
N LYS A 44 -17.23 19.46 -10.16
CA LYS A 44 -18.68 19.55 -9.86
C LYS A 44 -19.40 18.22 -10.06
N HIS A 45 -18.99 17.43 -11.05
CA HIS A 45 -19.67 16.19 -11.41
C HIS A 45 -18.96 14.94 -10.86
N SER A 46 -17.63 14.87 -10.91
CA SER A 46 -16.89 13.69 -10.44
C SER A 46 -16.95 13.56 -8.92
N LEU A 47 -16.73 14.63 -8.15
CA LEU A 47 -16.69 14.55 -6.68
C LEU A 47 -17.96 13.97 -6.04
N PRO A 48 -19.18 14.49 -6.28
CA PRO A 48 -20.37 13.95 -5.64
C PRO A 48 -20.65 12.50 -6.06
N ILE A 49 -20.33 12.17 -7.32
CA ILE A 49 -20.52 10.84 -7.87
C ILE A 49 -19.56 9.83 -7.23
N LEU A 50 -18.27 10.18 -7.13
CA LEU A 50 -17.25 9.36 -6.47
C LEU A 50 -17.59 9.19 -4.98
N ALA A 51 -17.99 10.27 -4.31
CA ALA A 51 -18.38 10.24 -2.91
C ALA A 51 -19.60 9.36 -2.67
N ALA A 52 -20.65 9.49 -3.50
CA ALA A 52 -21.86 8.66 -3.40
C ALA A 52 -21.54 7.18 -3.65
N ALA A 53 -20.77 6.85 -4.70
CA ALA A 53 -20.37 5.48 -5.00
C ALA A 53 -19.56 4.86 -3.85
N SER A 54 -18.58 5.59 -3.31
CA SER A 54 -17.80 5.16 -2.14
C SER A 54 -18.69 4.95 -0.91
N THR A 55 -19.62 5.87 -0.66
CA THR A 55 -20.56 5.79 0.48
C THR A 55 -21.41 4.55 0.37
N LEU A 56 -22.08 4.34 -0.77
CA LEU A 56 -22.94 3.17 -0.99
C LEU A 56 -22.19 1.85 -0.83
N ARG A 57 -20.96 1.78 -1.36
CA ARG A 57 -20.10 0.58 -1.25
C ARG A 57 -19.72 0.26 0.20
N SER A 58 -19.38 1.28 0.97
CA SER A 58 -18.93 1.13 2.36
C SER A 58 -20.06 1.03 3.39
N LEU A 59 -21.28 1.43 3.02
CA LEU A 59 -22.40 1.51 3.95
C LEU A 59 -22.71 0.18 4.67
N PRO A 60 -22.69 -1.00 3.99
CA PRO A 60 -22.93 -2.27 4.68
C PRO A 60 -21.93 -2.54 5.82
N THR A 61 -20.68 -2.07 5.67
CA THR A 61 -19.62 -2.29 6.65
C THR A 61 -19.73 -1.35 7.86
N ILE A 62 -20.31 -0.15 7.68
CA ILE A 62 -20.36 0.90 8.71
C ILE A 62 -21.73 1.01 9.36
N HIS A 63 -22.79 0.52 8.72
CA HIS A 63 -24.15 0.58 9.25
C HIS A 63 -24.24 -0.06 10.66
N GLY A 64 -23.49 -1.13 10.90
CA GLY A 64 -23.45 -1.81 12.19
C GLY A 64 -22.52 -1.17 13.23
N LEU A 65 -21.76 -0.12 12.89
CA LEU A 65 -20.80 0.50 13.81
C LEU A 65 -21.43 1.55 14.73
N LEU A 66 -22.37 2.31 14.19
CA LEU A 66 -22.95 3.46 14.87
C LEU A 66 -24.37 3.13 15.35
N PRO A 67 -24.83 3.78 16.44
CA PRO A 67 -26.17 3.55 16.96
C PRO A 67 -27.27 4.07 16.03
N SER A 68 -26.96 5.07 15.19
CA SER A 68 -27.91 5.66 14.24
C SER A 68 -27.46 5.46 12.79
N THR A 69 -28.34 4.90 11.96
CA THR A 69 -28.15 4.77 10.50
C THR A 69 -27.88 6.11 9.83
N THR A 70 -28.58 7.18 10.24
CA THR A 70 -28.39 8.52 9.69
C THR A 70 -26.99 9.06 9.98
N GLN A 71 -26.49 8.84 11.21
CA GLN A 71 -25.12 9.22 11.56
C GLN A 71 -24.11 8.42 10.73
N ALA A 72 -24.31 7.12 10.56
CA ALA A 72 -23.46 6.27 9.74
C ALA A 72 -23.39 6.75 8.29
N ILE A 73 -24.53 7.06 7.68
CA ILE A 73 -24.59 7.58 6.31
C ILE A 73 -23.89 8.94 6.23
N LEU A 74 -24.17 9.87 7.14
CA LEU A 74 -23.60 11.23 7.11
C LEU A 74 -22.08 11.21 7.28
N ILE A 75 -21.59 10.48 8.28
CA ILE A 75 -20.16 10.31 8.54
C ILE A 75 -19.47 9.69 7.33
N GLN A 76 -20.07 8.63 6.78
CA GLN A 76 -19.46 7.93 5.66
C GLN A 76 -19.50 8.73 4.36
N ALA A 77 -20.55 9.53 4.16
CA ALA A 77 -20.63 10.49 3.07
C ALA A 77 -19.54 11.56 3.18
N LEU A 78 -19.33 12.10 4.39
CA LEU A 78 -18.25 13.07 4.64
C LEU A 78 -16.88 12.45 4.37
N PHE A 79 -16.60 11.27 4.94
CA PHE A 79 -15.35 10.55 4.70
C PHE A 79 -15.13 10.27 3.21
N SER A 80 -16.15 9.77 2.52
CA SER A 80 -16.11 9.49 1.08
C SER A 80 -15.89 10.75 0.24
N LEU A 81 -16.42 11.90 0.66
CA LEU A 81 -16.20 13.19 -0.01
C LEU A 81 -14.74 13.65 0.14
N VAL A 82 -14.16 13.53 1.33
CA VAL A 82 -12.75 13.85 1.55
C VAL A 82 -11.88 12.90 0.72
N LEU A 83 -12.16 11.59 0.74
CA LEU A 83 -11.43 10.61 -0.06
C LEU A 83 -11.53 10.90 -1.57
N ALA A 84 -12.72 11.19 -2.08
CA ALA A 84 -12.95 11.58 -3.47
C ALA A 84 -12.17 12.85 -3.85
N THR A 85 -12.00 13.78 -2.90
CA THR A 85 -11.18 14.99 -3.07
C THR A 85 -9.70 14.62 -3.25
N PHE A 86 -9.16 13.71 -2.41
CA PHE A 86 -7.77 13.25 -2.53
C PHE A 86 -7.50 12.43 -3.80
N ILE A 87 -8.51 11.74 -4.35
CA ILE A 87 -8.42 11.08 -5.66
C ILE A 87 -8.43 12.13 -6.80
N SER A 88 -9.31 13.12 -6.71
CA SER A 88 -9.53 14.10 -7.80
C SER A 88 -8.47 15.19 -7.86
N LEU A 89 -7.92 15.60 -6.71
CA LEU A 89 -6.92 16.66 -6.61
C LEU A 89 -5.66 16.40 -7.44
N PRO A 90 -4.96 15.25 -7.35
CA PRO A 90 -3.77 15.00 -8.17
C PRO A 90 -4.09 14.98 -9.67
N VAL A 91 -5.26 14.47 -10.06
CA VAL A 91 -5.73 14.48 -11.45
C VAL A 91 -5.91 15.92 -11.94
N VAL A 92 -6.63 16.74 -11.19
CA VAL A 92 -6.85 18.16 -11.53
C VAL A 92 -5.55 18.94 -11.54
N THR A 93 -4.75 18.85 -10.47
CA THR A 93 -3.45 19.53 -10.36
C THR A 93 -2.57 19.20 -11.55
N PHE A 94 -2.45 17.92 -11.91
CA PHE A 94 -1.67 17.52 -13.06
C PHE A 94 -2.24 18.05 -14.39
N THR A 95 -3.56 18.04 -14.58
CA THR A 95 -4.16 18.61 -15.80
C THR A 95 -4.00 20.13 -15.90
N ILE A 96 -4.05 20.87 -14.78
CA ILE A 96 -3.77 22.31 -14.73
C ILE A 96 -2.32 22.55 -15.09
N ILE A 97 -1.39 21.86 -14.42
CA ILE A 97 0.04 21.94 -14.68
C ILE A 97 0.33 21.68 -16.16
N ARG A 98 -0.27 20.64 -16.74
CA ARG A 98 -0.13 20.32 -18.17
C ARG A 98 -0.65 21.42 -19.09
N ARG A 99 -1.76 22.09 -18.74
CA ARG A 99 -2.36 23.18 -19.55
C ARG A 99 -1.58 24.49 -19.42
N SER A 100 -1.10 24.82 -18.23
CA SER A 100 -0.45 26.11 -17.93
C SER A 100 1.01 26.16 -18.33
N SER A 101 1.68 25.01 -18.36
CA SER A 101 3.13 24.96 -18.51
C SER A 101 3.58 24.60 -19.92
N ARG A 102 4.84 24.95 -20.20
CA ARG A 102 5.65 24.33 -21.25
C ARG A 102 5.89 22.82 -21.01
N LEU A 103 5.29 22.16 -20.01
CA LEU A 103 5.43 20.71 -19.82
C LEU A 103 4.82 19.90 -20.98
N ALA A 104 4.04 20.52 -21.87
CA ALA A 104 3.73 19.95 -23.19
C ALA A 104 4.99 19.54 -23.99
N LEU A 105 6.16 20.11 -23.67
CA LEU A 105 7.46 19.72 -24.22
C LEU A 105 7.97 18.36 -23.68
N PHE A 106 7.38 17.81 -22.62
CA PHE A 106 7.75 16.54 -21.98
C PHE A 106 6.80 15.40 -22.30
N GLY A 107 6.38 15.27 -23.56
CA GLY A 107 5.59 14.12 -24.01
C GLY A 107 6.22 12.77 -23.62
N GLY A 108 5.37 11.76 -23.42
CA GLY A 108 5.81 10.38 -23.13
C GLY A 108 5.96 10.07 -21.64
N TRP A 109 6.97 9.27 -21.30
CA TRP A 109 7.21 8.70 -19.96
C TRP A 109 7.42 9.72 -18.84
N ARG A 110 7.87 10.93 -19.17
CA ARG A 110 8.12 11.98 -18.17
C ARG A 110 6.83 12.52 -17.60
N GLU A 111 5.87 12.86 -18.46
CA GLU A 111 4.52 13.22 -18.01
C GLU A 111 3.92 12.12 -17.14
N ALA A 112 4.07 10.85 -17.54
CA ALA A 112 3.57 9.71 -16.77
C ALA A 112 4.19 9.67 -15.36
N THR A 113 5.52 9.74 -15.28
CA THR A 113 6.22 9.66 -13.99
C THR A 113 5.94 10.87 -13.11
N SER A 114 5.84 12.08 -13.70
CA SER A 114 5.44 13.28 -12.99
C SER A 114 4.02 13.16 -12.42
N PHE A 115 3.09 12.56 -13.16
CA PHE A 115 1.77 12.26 -12.63
C PHE A 115 1.85 11.24 -11.48
N GLY A 116 2.67 10.20 -11.61
CA GLY A 116 2.96 9.24 -10.54
C GLY A 116 3.45 9.91 -9.25
N LEU A 117 4.36 10.89 -9.35
CA LEU A 117 4.83 11.66 -8.21
C LEU A 117 3.74 12.53 -7.57
N VAL A 118 2.93 13.22 -8.38
CA VAL A 118 1.82 14.04 -7.87
C VAL A 118 0.78 13.15 -7.16
N TRP A 119 0.50 11.99 -7.73
CA TRP A 119 -0.39 10.97 -7.14
C TRP A 119 0.15 10.45 -5.81
N ALA A 120 1.40 10.00 -5.78
CA ALA A 120 2.04 9.52 -4.55
C ALA A 120 2.16 10.60 -3.48
N GLY A 121 2.42 11.86 -3.88
CA GLY A 121 2.46 13.00 -2.97
C GLY A 121 1.10 13.25 -2.29
N ALA A 122 -0.01 13.18 -3.03
CA ALA A 122 -1.35 13.32 -2.45
C ALA A 122 -1.63 12.24 -1.39
N TRP A 123 -1.21 11.01 -1.67
CA TRP A 123 -1.38 9.87 -0.76
C TRP A 123 -0.45 9.89 0.43
N TRP A 124 0.78 10.40 0.28
CA TRP A 124 1.68 10.67 1.40
C TRP A 124 1.10 11.73 2.35
N VAL A 125 0.54 12.81 1.80
CA VAL A 125 -0.15 13.84 2.60
C VAL A 125 -1.38 13.24 3.29
N TRP A 126 -2.17 12.41 2.58
CA TRP A 126 -3.29 11.69 3.18
C TRP A 126 -2.85 10.83 4.37
N GLU A 127 -1.82 10.00 4.22
CA GLU A 127 -1.33 9.14 5.31
C GLU A 127 -0.90 9.95 6.54
N GLY A 128 -0.24 11.10 6.33
CA GLY A 128 0.22 11.96 7.42
C GLY A 128 -0.90 12.72 8.14
N LEU A 129 -1.94 13.15 7.42
CA LEU A 129 -3.03 13.96 7.96
C LEU A 129 -4.24 13.12 8.39
N SER A 130 -4.48 11.99 7.73
CA SER A 130 -5.63 11.13 7.99
C SER A 130 -5.38 10.35 9.28
N PRO A 131 -6.28 10.44 10.27
CA PRO A 131 -6.18 9.59 11.44
C PRO A 131 -6.39 8.10 11.09
N LEU A 132 -7.01 7.80 9.95
CA LEU A 132 -7.20 6.45 9.43
C LEU A 132 -5.99 5.90 8.66
N GLY A 133 -4.92 6.70 8.54
CA GLY A 133 -3.69 6.30 7.85
C GLY A 133 -3.97 5.88 6.42
N ARG A 134 -3.57 4.66 6.07
CA ARG A 134 -3.73 4.12 4.72
C ARG A 134 -5.09 3.45 4.43
N TYR A 135 -6.07 3.55 5.33
CA TYR A 135 -7.41 3.06 5.05
C TYR A 135 -8.06 3.79 3.87
N GLY A 136 -8.74 3.02 2.99
CA GLY A 136 -9.43 3.56 1.82
C GLY A 136 -8.50 3.99 0.68
N MET A 137 -7.18 3.85 0.83
CA MET A 137 -6.26 4.10 -0.27
C MET A 137 -6.42 3.05 -1.37
N PRO A 138 -6.29 3.45 -2.66
CA PRO A 138 -6.43 2.53 -3.79
C PRO A 138 -5.30 1.49 -3.88
N SER A 139 -4.25 1.59 -3.06
CA SER A 139 -2.98 0.89 -3.24
C SER A 139 -2.55 -0.05 -2.09
N PRO A 140 -3.26 -1.16 -1.84
CA PRO A 140 -2.59 -2.33 -1.28
C PRO A 140 -2.54 -3.44 -2.33
N LEU A 141 -1.53 -3.39 -3.20
CA LEU A 141 -1.33 -4.35 -4.32
C LEU A 141 -0.65 -5.66 -3.88
N VAL A 142 -0.97 -6.17 -2.70
CA VAL A 142 -0.15 -7.23 -2.07
C VAL A 142 -0.32 -8.61 -2.71
N GLU A 143 -1.35 -8.79 -3.53
CA GLU A 143 -1.62 -10.05 -4.22
C GLU A 143 -0.77 -10.24 -5.48
N CYS A 144 -0.07 -9.20 -5.93
CA CYS A 144 0.80 -9.25 -7.09
C CYS A 144 2.25 -9.48 -6.61
N PRO A 145 2.88 -10.65 -6.86
CA PRO A 145 4.24 -10.94 -6.39
C PRO A 145 5.26 -9.84 -6.75
N PRO A 146 5.32 -9.31 -8.00
CA PRO A 146 6.20 -8.19 -8.31
C PRO A 146 5.95 -6.92 -7.47
N ALA A 147 4.71 -6.67 -7.05
CA ALA A 147 4.39 -5.54 -6.19
C ALA A 147 4.94 -5.73 -4.77
N ALA A 148 5.09 -6.96 -4.27
CA ALA A 148 5.73 -7.20 -2.98
C ALA A 148 7.20 -6.74 -2.97
N LEU A 149 7.95 -6.98 -4.05
CA LEU A 149 9.32 -6.46 -4.17
C LEU A 149 9.34 -4.93 -4.15
N LEU A 150 8.42 -4.30 -4.89
CA LEU A 150 8.29 -2.85 -4.92
C LEU A 150 7.95 -2.28 -3.54
N VAL A 151 7.01 -2.90 -2.81
CA VAL A 151 6.67 -2.51 -1.42
C VAL A 151 7.88 -2.67 -0.50
N ARG A 152 8.67 -3.72 -0.66
CA ARG A 152 9.86 -3.95 0.19
C ARG A 152 10.95 -2.91 -0.04
N VAL A 153 11.16 -2.48 -1.27
CA VAL A 153 12.21 -1.51 -1.63
C VAL A 153 11.75 -0.07 -1.42
N ALA A 154 10.57 0.27 -1.93
CA ALA A 154 10.09 1.64 -2.04
C ALA A 154 8.85 1.93 -1.16
N GLY A 155 8.43 0.96 -0.37
CA GLY A 155 7.27 1.10 0.51
C GLY A 155 5.96 1.25 -0.25
N PRO A 156 4.89 1.60 0.47
CA PRO A 156 3.61 1.94 -0.13
C PRO A 156 3.71 3.16 -1.08
N THR A 157 4.58 4.12 -0.80
CA THR A 157 4.79 5.29 -1.67
C THR A 157 5.32 4.89 -3.05
N GLY A 158 6.23 3.91 -3.14
CA GLY A 158 6.68 3.38 -4.42
C GLY A 158 5.56 2.76 -5.25
N VAL A 159 4.65 2.05 -4.58
CA VAL A 159 3.45 1.49 -5.23
C VAL A 159 2.57 2.61 -5.79
N ASP A 160 2.35 3.68 -5.02
CA ASP A 160 1.58 4.83 -5.48
C ASP A 160 2.22 5.48 -6.72
N ILE A 161 3.55 5.66 -6.72
CA ILE A 161 4.28 6.22 -7.87
C ILE A 161 4.07 5.37 -9.12
N VAL A 162 4.24 4.05 -9.02
CA VAL A 162 4.07 3.13 -10.15
C VAL A 162 2.63 3.12 -10.62
N LEU A 163 1.65 3.02 -9.71
CA LEU A 163 0.23 2.99 -10.05
C LEU A 163 -0.19 4.25 -10.82
N GLY A 164 0.20 5.43 -10.34
CA GLY A 164 -0.05 6.69 -11.04
C GLY A 164 0.63 6.72 -12.41
N THR A 165 1.93 6.38 -12.46
CA THR A 165 2.72 6.37 -13.70
C THR A 165 2.11 5.47 -14.77
N VAL A 166 1.79 4.22 -14.43
CA VAL A 166 1.20 3.26 -15.36
C VAL A 166 -0.18 3.73 -15.80
N SER A 167 -1.00 4.22 -14.89
CA SER A 167 -2.34 4.74 -15.23
C SER A 167 -2.27 5.87 -16.25
N TYR A 168 -1.36 6.82 -16.08
CA TYR A 168 -1.20 7.88 -17.07
C TYR A 168 -0.59 7.39 -18.39
N ALA A 169 0.35 6.44 -18.35
CA ALA A 169 0.90 5.83 -19.56
C ALA A 169 -0.19 5.13 -20.39
N LEU A 170 -1.13 4.43 -19.74
CA LEU A 170 -2.30 3.83 -20.40
C LEU A 170 -3.17 4.87 -21.11
N VAL A 171 -3.33 6.07 -20.53
CA VAL A 171 -4.02 7.18 -21.22
C VAL A 171 -3.30 7.60 -22.49
N GLN A 172 -1.96 7.69 -22.47
CA GLN A 172 -1.18 8.05 -23.65
C GLN A 172 -1.27 6.96 -24.74
N VAL A 173 -1.19 5.68 -24.34
CA VAL A 173 -1.33 4.55 -25.26
C VAL A 173 -2.71 4.54 -25.88
N GLY A 174 -3.77 4.68 -25.09
CA GLY A 174 -5.15 4.72 -25.58
C GLY A 174 -5.40 5.86 -26.57
N ARG A 175 -4.84 7.05 -26.33
CA ARG A 175 -4.91 8.17 -27.27
C ARG A 175 -4.17 7.90 -28.58
N SER A 176 -3.01 7.28 -28.50
CA SER A 176 -2.19 6.93 -29.67
C SER A 176 -2.87 5.85 -30.51
N ALA A 177 -3.43 4.82 -29.85
CA ALA A 177 -4.18 3.76 -30.49
C ALA A 177 -5.44 4.28 -31.17
N ALA A 178 -6.20 5.17 -30.52
CA ALA A 178 -7.37 5.80 -31.11
C ALA A 178 -7.02 6.60 -32.37
N ALA A 179 -5.97 7.43 -32.30
CA ALA A 179 -5.48 8.19 -33.44
C ALA A 179 -5.06 7.29 -34.62
N TYR A 180 -4.46 6.14 -34.34
CA TYR A 180 -4.04 5.17 -35.36
C TYR A 180 -5.23 4.43 -35.99
N SER A 181 -6.18 3.99 -35.17
CA SER A 181 -7.32 3.18 -35.62
C SER A 181 -8.30 3.91 -36.53
N GLY A 182 -8.17 5.24 -36.67
CA GLY A 182 -9.19 6.06 -37.33
C GLY A 182 -10.55 6.01 -36.61
N ALA A 183 -10.66 5.29 -35.49
CA ALA A 183 -11.80 5.34 -34.62
C ALA A 183 -11.88 6.78 -34.14
N VAL A 184 -12.84 7.49 -34.71
CA VAL A 184 -13.39 8.69 -34.10
C VAL A 184 -14.01 8.21 -32.79
N LEU A 185 -13.16 7.98 -31.77
CA LEU A 185 -13.58 8.31 -30.42
C LEU A 185 -14.28 9.65 -30.57
N PRO A 186 -15.49 9.83 -30.04
CA PRO A 186 -16.15 11.12 -30.06
C PRO A 186 -15.26 12.05 -29.24
N THR A 187 -14.22 12.58 -29.89
CA THR A 187 -13.59 13.81 -29.57
C THR A 187 -14.79 14.71 -29.57
N VAL A 188 -15.21 15.07 -28.36
CA VAL A 188 -16.06 16.22 -28.13
C VAL A 188 -15.21 17.38 -28.63
N THR A 189 -15.11 17.49 -29.95
CA THR A 189 -14.63 18.65 -30.66
C THR A 189 -15.62 19.67 -30.21
N ALA A 190 -15.18 20.48 -29.24
CA ALA A 190 -15.82 21.72 -28.86
C ALA A 190 -16.29 22.30 -30.17
N ARG A 191 -17.62 22.31 -30.34
CA ARG A 191 -18.34 22.70 -31.54
C ARG A 191 -17.58 23.88 -32.10
N ALA A 192 -16.79 23.67 -33.15
CA ALA A 192 -16.16 24.78 -33.84
C ALA A 192 -17.35 25.69 -34.16
N PRO A 193 -17.33 26.96 -33.72
CA PRO A 193 -18.42 27.86 -34.06
C PRO A 193 -18.57 27.73 -35.56
N THR A 194 -19.71 27.17 -35.98
CA THR A 194 -20.09 27.10 -37.39
C THR A 194 -19.80 28.49 -37.92
N PRO A 195 -18.84 28.64 -38.86
CA PRO A 195 -18.66 29.94 -39.48
C PRO A 195 -20.04 30.32 -39.99
N LEU A 196 -20.53 31.46 -39.50
CA LEU A 196 -21.77 32.04 -40.01
C LEU A 196 -21.60 32.04 -41.53
N ILE A 197 -22.51 31.36 -42.23
CA ILE A 197 -22.58 31.40 -43.67
C ILE A 197 -22.83 32.87 -44.00
N VAL A 198 -21.77 33.58 -44.37
CA VAL A 198 -21.88 34.82 -45.13
C VAL A 198 -22.33 34.37 -46.51
N LEU A 199 -23.64 34.44 -46.74
CA LEU A 199 -24.22 34.45 -48.07
C LEU A 199 -23.78 35.76 -48.69
N GLU A 200 -22.71 35.76 -49.47
CA GLU A 200 -22.46 36.84 -50.42
C GLU A 200 -21.80 36.28 -51.67
N ASP A 201 -22.63 36.31 -52.70
CA ASP A 201 -22.41 36.48 -54.13
C ASP A 201 -21.51 35.54 -54.93
N GLU A 202 -22.14 35.10 -56.00
CA GLU A 202 -21.64 34.46 -57.20
C GLU A 202 -20.30 35.06 -57.67
N VAL A 203 -19.22 34.29 -57.47
CA VAL A 203 -18.00 34.46 -58.27
C VAL A 203 -17.61 33.11 -58.87
N GLU A 204 -17.88 33.07 -60.16
CA GLU A 204 -17.24 32.35 -61.25
C GLU A 204 -16.21 31.25 -60.91
N GLN A 205 -16.49 30.09 -61.49
CA GLN A 205 -15.74 28.85 -61.49
C GLN A 205 -14.24 29.03 -61.76
N ALA A 206 -13.42 28.76 -60.75
CA ALA A 206 -12.04 28.33 -60.94
C ALA A 206 -11.85 26.99 -60.20
N GLU A 207 -11.57 25.93 -60.96
CA GLU A 207 -11.29 24.60 -60.42
C GLU A 207 -10.11 24.68 -59.43
N PRO A 208 -10.28 24.28 -58.16
CA PRO A 208 -9.18 24.27 -57.23
C PRO A 208 -8.20 23.15 -57.63
N PRO A 209 -6.88 23.39 -57.60
CA PRO A 209 -5.91 22.34 -57.86
C PRO A 209 -6.11 21.22 -56.84
N VAL A 210 -6.27 19.99 -57.33
CA VAL A 210 -6.27 18.78 -56.51
C VAL A 210 -4.89 18.65 -55.86
N THR A 211 -4.71 19.30 -54.72
CA THR A 211 -3.54 19.15 -53.87
C THR A 211 -3.59 17.74 -53.33
N LYS A 212 -2.92 16.81 -54.02
CA LYS A 212 -2.68 15.45 -53.54
C LYS A 212 -2.06 15.58 -52.16
N ALA A 213 -2.85 15.35 -51.12
CA ALA A 213 -2.39 15.34 -49.75
C ALA A 213 -1.32 14.25 -49.67
N VAL A 214 -0.06 14.67 -49.69
CA VAL A 214 1.09 13.81 -49.42
C VAL A 214 0.96 13.41 -47.96
N VAL A 215 0.26 12.30 -47.72
CA VAL A 215 0.18 11.64 -46.43
C VAL A 215 1.60 11.19 -46.12
N THR A 216 2.30 12.01 -45.36
CA THR A 216 3.69 11.81 -44.96
C THR A 216 3.79 10.51 -44.16
N ARG A 217 4.46 9.51 -44.74
CA ARG A 217 4.78 8.17 -44.21
C ARG A 217 5.67 8.17 -42.93
N GLY A 218 5.71 9.26 -42.16
CA GLY A 218 6.66 9.45 -41.06
C GLY A 218 6.26 8.90 -39.68
N ILE A 219 5.05 8.35 -39.52
CA ILE A 219 4.50 8.04 -38.18
C ILE A 219 4.75 6.58 -37.73
N SER A 220 5.15 5.69 -38.65
CA SER A 220 5.35 4.26 -38.36
C SER A 220 6.50 3.97 -37.36
N SER A 221 7.54 4.81 -37.30
CA SER A 221 8.75 4.48 -36.54
C SER A 221 8.72 4.83 -35.04
N SER A 222 7.75 5.62 -34.55
CA SER A 222 7.70 6.01 -33.13
C SER A 222 6.95 5.00 -32.26
N ILE A 223 5.88 4.41 -32.81
CA ILE A 223 5.04 3.41 -32.13
C ILE A 223 5.82 2.11 -31.84
N THR A 224 6.74 1.74 -32.72
CA THR A 224 7.59 0.55 -32.56
C THR A 224 8.66 0.71 -31.47
N ARG A 225 9.12 1.93 -31.16
CA ARG A 225 10.06 2.15 -30.05
C ARG A 225 9.35 2.15 -28.70
N ALA A 226 8.19 2.79 -28.61
CA ALA A 226 7.43 2.86 -27.35
C ALA A 226 6.94 1.48 -26.91
N SER A 227 6.44 0.66 -27.86
CA SER A 227 6.04 -0.73 -27.59
C SER A 227 7.22 -1.61 -27.18
N LYS A 228 8.39 -1.48 -27.82
CA LYS A 228 9.60 -2.20 -27.42
C LYS A 228 10.08 -1.82 -26.02
N VAL A 229 10.08 -0.53 -25.68
CA VAL A 229 10.46 -0.08 -24.33
C VAL A 229 9.46 -0.58 -23.29
N ALA A 230 8.15 -0.53 -23.57
CA ALA A 230 7.14 -1.07 -22.67
C ALA A 230 7.30 -2.59 -22.48
N ALA A 231 7.51 -3.33 -23.56
CA ALA A 231 7.75 -4.78 -23.51
C ALA A 231 9.02 -5.13 -22.73
N VAL A 232 10.13 -4.41 -22.94
CA VAL A 232 11.39 -4.60 -22.20
C VAL A 232 11.21 -4.24 -20.73
N SER A 233 10.49 -3.17 -20.39
CA SER A 233 10.22 -2.81 -19.00
C SER A 233 9.35 -3.86 -18.30
N VAL A 234 8.34 -4.40 -18.98
CA VAL A 234 7.51 -5.50 -18.46
C VAL A 234 8.34 -6.76 -18.28
N LEU A 235 9.20 -7.10 -19.25
CA LEU A 235 10.07 -8.26 -19.20
C LEU A 235 11.09 -8.12 -18.06
N ALA A 236 11.78 -6.98 -17.95
CA ALA A 236 12.73 -6.69 -16.88
C ALA A 236 12.07 -6.74 -15.50
N PHE A 237 10.84 -6.20 -15.38
CA PHE A 237 10.08 -6.26 -14.15
C PHE A 237 9.64 -7.69 -13.79
N SER A 238 9.29 -8.50 -14.79
CA SER A 238 8.98 -9.92 -14.59
C SER A 238 10.20 -10.75 -14.19
N THR A 239 11.39 -10.45 -14.70
CA THR A 239 12.64 -11.13 -14.32
C THR A 239 13.14 -10.75 -12.92
N LEU A 240 12.80 -9.55 -12.44
CA LEU A 240 13.14 -9.09 -11.09
C LEU A 240 12.23 -9.67 -10.01
N ALA A 241 11.10 -10.29 -10.38
CA ALA A 241 10.11 -10.82 -9.45
C ALA A 241 10.52 -12.16 -8.81
N TRP A 242 11.81 -12.35 -8.51
CA TRP A 242 12.24 -13.48 -7.70
C TRP A 242 11.86 -13.24 -6.24
N ILE A 243 10.70 -13.79 -5.84
CA ILE A 243 10.33 -13.87 -4.42
C ILE A 243 10.94 -15.15 -3.84
N PRO A 244 11.71 -15.06 -2.75
CA PRO A 244 12.18 -16.22 -2.03
C PRO A 244 11.04 -17.17 -1.63
N ALA A 245 11.35 -18.47 -1.65
CA ALA A 245 10.46 -19.48 -1.10
C ALA A 245 10.04 -19.11 0.34
N PRO A 246 8.80 -19.42 0.74
CA PRO A 246 8.37 -19.19 2.12
C PRO A 246 9.28 -19.95 3.08
N LEU A 247 9.59 -19.30 4.21
CA LEU A 247 10.17 -20.01 5.33
C LEU A 247 9.23 -21.14 5.72
N SER A 248 9.78 -22.34 5.82
CA SER A 248 9.05 -23.54 6.20
C SER A 248 9.54 -24.01 7.56
N LEU A 249 8.71 -24.71 8.32
CA LEU A 249 9.17 -25.42 9.52
C LEU A 249 10.22 -26.51 9.19
N SER A 250 10.33 -26.88 7.91
CA SER A 250 11.39 -27.77 7.39
C SER A 250 12.71 -27.06 7.08
N SER A 251 12.75 -25.73 7.10
CA SER A 251 13.99 -24.98 6.87
C SER A 251 15.01 -25.26 8.00
N PRO A 252 16.32 -25.18 7.72
CA PRO A 252 17.34 -25.47 8.73
C PRO A 252 17.15 -24.65 10.00
N MET A 253 17.34 -25.28 11.16
CA MET A 253 17.25 -24.61 12.47
C MET A 253 18.26 -23.45 12.62
N SER A 254 19.32 -23.41 11.82
CA SER A 254 20.24 -22.28 11.74
C SER A 254 19.62 -21.02 11.12
N GLU A 255 18.50 -21.15 10.41
CA GLU A 255 17.81 -20.06 9.71
C GLU A 255 16.48 -19.69 10.35
N ILE A 256 15.84 -20.63 11.05
CA ILE A 256 14.52 -20.42 11.66
C ILE A 256 14.51 -20.74 13.15
N THR A 257 13.61 -20.10 13.86
CA THR A 257 13.22 -20.41 15.23
C THR A 257 11.73 -20.76 15.23
N PRO A 258 11.36 -22.03 15.46
CA PRO A 258 9.96 -22.42 15.56
C PRO A 258 9.35 -21.79 16.82
N LEU A 259 8.24 -21.10 16.63
CA LEU A 259 7.52 -20.38 17.68
C LEU A 259 6.06 -20.85 17.67
N SER A 260 5.62 -21.46 18.76
CA SER A 260 4.20 -21.74 18.96
C SER A 260 3.50 -20.48 19.44
N ILE A 261 2.51 -20.04 18.69
CA ILE A 261 1.72 -18.84 18.96
C ILE A 261 0.23 -19.16 18.88
N GLY A 262 -0.50 -18.68 19.87
CA GLY A 262 -1.94 -18.86 19.97
C GLY A 262 -2.69 -17.54 19.97
N CYS A 263 -3.94 -17.58 19.55
CA CYS A 263 -4.91 -16.49 19.66
C CYS A 263 -6.15 -17.00 20.38
N VAL A 264 -6.61 -16.25 21.39
CA VAL A 264 -7.90 -16.51 22.02
C VAL A 264 -8.98 -15.78 21.21
N LEU A 265 -9.85 -16.55 20.56
CA LEU A 265 -10.95 -16.07 19.72
C LEU A 265 -12.32 -16.15 20.44
N GLY A 266 -12.30 -16.43 21.76
CA GLY A 266 -13.44 -16.72 22.64
C GLY A 266 -14.58 -15.69 22.62
N PRO A 267 -15.72 -15.95 23.31
CA PRO A 267 -17.02 -15.33 23.02
C PRO A 267 -17.00 -13.79 22.96
N THR A 268 -17.96 -13.11 22.35
CA THR A 268 -17.83 -11.64 22.21
C THR A 268 -18.00 -10.86 23.52
N HIS A 269 -17.25 -9.75 23.63
CA HIS A 269 -17.25 -8.71 24.67
C HIS A 269 -16.29 -8.90 25.85
N ALA A 270 -15.96 -7.79 26.52
CA ALA A 270 -15.06 -7.71 27.67
C ALA A 270 -15.30 -8.87 28.63
N HIS A 271 -14.31 -9.74 28.75
CA HIS A 271 -14.44 -10.94 29.53
C HIS A 271 -13.98 -10.74 30.96
N ASP A 272 -14.51 -11.59 31.82
CA ASP A 272 -13.82 -11.93 33.05
C ASP A 272 -12.47 -12.61 32.72
N VAL A 273 -11.45 -12.24 33.50
CA VAL A 273 -10.09 -12.77 33.38
C VAL A 273 -10.05 -14.30 33.48
N ASP A 274 -10.89 -14.93 34.29
CA ASP A 274 -10.90 -16.38 34.46
C ASP A 274 -11.35 -17.10 33.19
N THR A 275 -12.25 -16.49 32.42
CA THR A 275 -12.67 -17.03 31.12
C THR A 275 -11.53 -17.00 30.10
N LEU A 276 -10.83 -15.88 29.96
CA LEU A 276 -9.68 -15.77 29.05
C LEU A 276 -8.52 -16.67 29.47
N VAL A 277 -8.28 -16.79 30.79
CA VAL A 277 -7.28 -17.71 31.34
C VAL A 277 -7.65 -19.17 31.04
N ARG A 278 -8.93 -19.54 31.15
CA ARG A 278 -9.41 -20.89 30.82
C ARG A 278 -9.24 -21.21 29.34
N GLU A 279 -9.60 -20.30 28.43
CA GLU A 279 -9.38 -20.49 26.99
C GLU A 279 -7.88 -20.55 26.66
N SER A 280 -7.05 -19.75 27.34
CA SER A 280 -5.59 -19.81 27.19
C SER A 280 -5.01 -21.14 27.66
N LYS A 281 -5.56 -21.74 28.73
CA LYS A 281 -5.16 -23.08 29.17
C LYS A 281 -5.55 -24.17 28.16
N ARG A 282 -6.67 -24.00 27.43
CA ARG A 282 -7.12 -24.94 26.38
C ARG A 282 -6.21 -24.96 25.16
N LEU A 283 -5.57 -23.83 24.85
CA LEU A 283 -4.51 -23.77 23.83
C LEU A 283 -3.29 -24.64 24.19
N GLY A 284 -3.17 -25.02 25.47
CA GLY A 284 -2.16 -25.94 25.99
C GLY A 284 -0.83 -25.25 26.28
N GLY A 285 -0.02 -25.85 27.16
CA GLY A 285 1.32 -25.34 27.51
C GLY A 285 2.35 -25.42 26.39
N HIS A 286 1.94 -25.79 25.18
CA HIS A 286 2.80 -25.80 23.99
C HIS A 286 2.92 -24.41 23.37
N ASP A 287 1.92 -23.55 23.54
CA ASP A 287 1.95 -22.17 23.08
C ASP A 287 2.84 -21.30 23.96
N ARG A 288 3.85 -20.71 23.31
CA ARG A 288 4.85 -19.87 23.97
C ARG A 288 4.37 -18.44 24.10
N ILE A 289 3.58 -18.00 23.13
CA ILE A 289 2.94 -16.69 23.14
C ILE A 289 1.46 -16.89 22.90
N VAL A 290 0.63 -16.44 23.83
CA VAL A 290 -0.82 -16.38 23.65
C VAL A 290 -1.21 -14.92 23.51
N VAL A 291 -1.89 -14.60 22.42
CA VAL A 291 -2.38 -13.24 22.13
C VAL A 291 -3.85 -13.19 22.47
N TRP A 292 -4.22 -12.22 23.30
CA TRP A 292 -5.60 -11.84 23.50
C TRP A 292 -5.92 -10.66 22.58
N PRO A 293 -7.13 -10.60 22.03
CA PRO A 293 -7.50 -9.58 21.08
C PRO A 293 -7.58 -8.20 21.75
N GLU A 294 -7.78 -7.16 20.94
CA GLU A 294 -7.93 -5.80 21.42
C GLU A 294 -9.13 -5.70 22.38
N SER A 295 -8.95 -4.97 23.48
CA SER A 295 -10.00 -4.78 24.51
C SER A 295 -10.63 -6.09 25.01
N ALA A 296 -9.87 -7.19 25.06
CA ALA A 296 -10.35 -8.46 25.61
C ALA A 296 -10.77 -8.32 27.09
N LEU A 297 -10.11 -7.42 27.80
CA LEU A 297 -10.43 -7.04 29.18
C LEU A 297 -10.74 -5.55 29.29
N GLN A 298 -11.64 -5.21 30.22
CA GLN A 298 -11.84 -3.84 30.68
C GLN A 298 -11.49 -3.80 32.17
N VAL A 299 -10.62 -2.89 32.56
CA VAL A 299 -10.17 -2.75 33.95
C VAL A 299 -10.41 -1.33 34.44
N GLU A 300 -11.01 -1.23 35.62
CA GLU A 300 -11.32 0.01 36.33
C GLU A 300 -10.29 0.23 37.44
N GLY A 301 -9.41 1.20 37.21
CA GLY A 301 -8.40 1.61 38.15
C GLY A 301 -7.17 0.72 38.18
N LYS A 302 -6.12 1.26 38.80
CA LYS A 302 -4.80 0.63 38.89
C LYS A 302 -4.81 -0.66 39.70
N ALA A 303 -5.63 -0.73 40.75
CA ALA A 303 -5.71 -1.91 41.62
C ALA A 303 -6.26 -3.14 40.86
N GLN A 304 -7.37 -2.98 40.13
CA GLN A 304 -7.94 -4.07 39.33
C GLN A 304 -6.99 -4.48 38.21
N ARG A 305 -6.35 -3.51 37.53
CA ARG A 305 -5.32 -3.79 36.52
C ARG A 305 -4.19 -4.66 37.10
N THR A 306 -3.62 -4.28 38.24
CA THR A 306 -2.56 -5.08 38.90
C THR A 306 -3.06 -6.47 39.25
N GLN A 307 -4.25 -6.59 39.85
CA GLN A 307 -4.84 -7.88 40.23
C GLN A 307 -5.03 -8.82 39.02
N VAL A 308 -5.53 -8.30 37.90
CA VAL A 308 -5.70 -9.04 36.65
C VAL A 308 -4.34 -9.51 36.14
N LEU A 309 -3.35 -8.63 36.08
CA LEU A 309 -2.01 -8.96 35.58
C LEU A 309 -1.29 -9.98 36.48
N GLU A 310 -1.45 -9.89 37.79
CA GLU A 310 -0.96 -10.88 38.76
C GLU A 310 -1.65 -12.23 38.58
N THR A 311 -2.95 -12.23 38.29
CA THR A 311 -3.72 -13.46 38.01
C THR A 311 -3.20 -14.14 36.74
N VAL A 312 -2.99 -13.38 35.66
CA VAL A 312 -2.39 -13.87 34.41
C VAL A 312 -0.98 -14.40 34.64
N THR A 313 -0.16 -13.65 35.40
CA THR A 313 1.21 -14.05 35.77
C THR A 313 1.20 -15.36 36.54
N ALA A 314 0.34 -15.51 37.54
CA ALA A 314 0.29 -16.70 38.39
C ALA A 314 -0.23 -17.92 37.61
N GLN A 315 -1.35 -17.77 36.89
CA GLN A 315 -2.06 -18.89 36.29
C GLN A 315 -1.52 -19.31 34.91
N LEU A 316 -0.88 -18.41 34.16
CA LEU A 316 -0.34 -18.70 32.82
C LEU A 316 1.19 -18.59 32.80
N GLY A 317 1.72 -17.46 33.27
CA GLY A 317 3.17 -17.20 33.27
C GLY A 317 3.97 -18.19 34.13
N ARG A 318 3.63 -18.33 35.41
CA ARG A 318 4.36 -19.18 36.37
C ARG A 318 4.01 -20.66 36.24
N GLN A 319 2.74 -20.96 36.03
CA GLN A 319 2.27 -22.35 35.95
C GLN A 319 2.67 -23.04 34.63
N TYR A 320 2.60 -22.34 33.50
CA TYR A 320 2.84 -22.94 32.18
C TYR A 320 4.09 -22.38 31.46
N GLY A 321 4.69 -21.29 31.96
CA GLY A 321 5.79 -20.62 31.26
C GLY A 321 5.35 -19.88 30.00
N THR A 322 4.05 -19.63 29.84
CA THR A 322 3.47 -18.98 28.66
C THR A 322 3.60 -17.46 28.76
N LEU A 323 4.04 -16.82 27.69
CA LEU A 323 3.98 -15.37 27.54
C LEU A 323 2.59 -14.98 27.04
N VAL A 324 1.99 -13.96 27.62
CA VAL A 324 0.62 -13.53 27.27
C VAL A 324 0.65 -12.07 26.84
N ALA A 325 0.26 -11.80 25.60
CA ALA A 325 0.01 -10.46 25.08
C ALA A 325 -1.45 -10.09 25.34
N VAL A 326 -1.68 -9.38 26.44
CA VAL A 326 -3.01 -9.03 26.95
C VAL A 326 -3.46 -7.71 26.33
N GLY A 327 -4.42 -7.75 25.40
CA GLY A 327 -5.15 -6.55 24.97
C GLY A 327 -6.21 -6.16 26.00
N MET A 328 -6.11 -4.96 26.56
CA MET A 328 -7.05 -4.46 27.57
C MET A 328 -7.33 -2.97 27.43
N GLU A 329 -8.46 -2.57 27.99
CA GLU A 329 -8.85 -1.18 28.13
C GLU A 329 -8.81 -0.78 29.60
N SER A 330 -7.89 0.13 29.92
CA SER A 330 -7.66 0.63 31.27
C SER A 330 -8.35 1.96 31.47
N ARG A 331 -9.26 2.04 32.44
CA ARG A 331 -9.93 3.28 32.84
C ARG A 331 -9.39 3.75 34.18
N SER A 332 -8.81 4.94 34.20
CA SER A 332 -8.50 5.70 35.41
C SER A 332 -9.49 6.86 35.58
N GLN A 333 -9.40 7.60 36.68
CA GLN A 333 -10.22 8.80 36.88
C GLN A 333 -9.95 9.88 35.83
N GLU A 334 -8.70 9.97 35.35
CA GLU A 334 -8.25 11.05 34.47
C GLU A 334 -8.12 10.61 33.01
N SER A 335 -7.95 9.31 32.75
CA SER A 335 -7.63 8.80 31.43
C SER A 335 -8.21 7.42 31.15
N ARG A 336 -8.52 7.16 29.88
CA ARG A 336 -8.92 5.83 29.40
C ARG A 336 -8.00 5.42 28.26
N LEU A 337 -7.33 4.30 28.42
CA LEU A 337 -6.28 3.84 27.51
C LEU A 337 -6.65 2.48 26.94
N ASN A 338 -6.39 2.28 25.66
CA ASN A 338 -6.39 0.97 25.02
C ASN A 338 -4.94 0.51 24.92
N GLU A 339 -4.60 -0.58 25.61
CA GLU A 339 -3.24 -1.02 25.81
C GLU A 339 -3.06 -2.52 25.53
N MET A 340 -1.82 -2.87 25.20
CA MET A 340 -1.33 -4.23 25.13
C MET A 340 -0.21 -4.39 26.15
N VAL A 341 -0.42 -5.30 27.10
CA VAL A 341 0.55 -5.62 28.14
C VAL A 341 1.10 -7.01 27.90
N LEU A 342 2.43 -7.11 27.81
CA LEU A 342 3.10 -8.40 27.74
C LEU A 342 3.41 -8.90 29.14
N VAL A 343 2.88 -10.07 29.48
CA VAL A 343 3.05 -10.73 30.77
C VAL A 343 3.84 -12.01 30.58
N GLY A 344 4.82 -12.26 31.44
CA GLY A 344 5.58 -13.50 31.49
C GLY A 344 5.59 -14.12 32.88
N ARG A 345 6.55 -15.03 33.11
CA ARG A 345 6.72 -15.72 34.40
C ARG A 345 7.01 -14.75 35.56
N ASP A 346 7.81 -13.72 35.28
CA ASP A 346 8.32 -12.79 36.29
C ASP A 346 7.45 -11.53 36.43
N GLY A 347 6.29 -11.49 35.76
CA GLY A 347 5.36 -10.37 35.77
C GLY A 347 5.29 -9.63 34.44
N VAL A 348 5.03 -8.32 34.49
CA VAL A 348 4.91 -7.45 33.32
C VAL A 348 6.29 -7.24 32.69
N MET A 349 6.42 -7.60 31.41
CA MET A 349 7.65 -7.46 30.63
C MET A 349 7.66 -6.19 29.78
N GLY A 350 6.48 -5.67 29.42
CA GLY A 350 6.36 -4.50 28.58
C GLY A 350 4.92 -4.06 28.39
N GLU A 351 4.74 -2.78 28.08
CA GLU A 351 3.44 -2.14 27.91
C GLU A 351 3.46 -1.29 26.65
N TYR A 352 2.34 -1.24 25.94
CA TYR A 352 2.14 -0.37 24.79
C TYR A 352 0.71 0.13 24.78
N SER A 353 0.53 1.44 24.61
CA SER A 353 -0.80 2.04 24.47
C SER A 353 -1.01 2.51 23.03
N LYS A 354 -2.21 2.31 22.53
CA LYS A 354 -2.62 2.60 21.15
C LYS A 354 -2.34 4.07 20.80
N GLN A 355 -1.73 4.29 19.63
CA GLN A 355 -1.40 5.65 19.18
C GLN A 355 -2.41 6.22 18.20
N ARG A 356 -3.03 5.38 17.38
CA ARG A 356 -3.94 5.80 16.32
C ARG A 356 -5.34 5.37 16.70
N LEU A 357 -6.05 6.32 17.30
CA LEU A 357 -7.44 6.14 17.69
C LEU A 357 -8.38 6.27 16.50
N PHE A 358 -9.42 5.45 16.48
CA PHE A 358 -10.50 5.59 15.51
C PHE A 358 -11.26 6.90 15.74
N PRO A 359 -11.35 7.83 14.76
CA PRO A 359 -11.74 9.23 14.99
C PRO A 359 -13.14 9.49 15.53
N ILE A 360 -14.01 8.49 15.52
CA ILE A 360 -15.44 8.63 15.82
C ILE A 360 -15.84 7.75 17.00
N VAL A 361 -15.20 6.59 17.12
CA VAL A 361 -15.52 5.57 18.12
C VAL A 361 -14.62 5.73 19.35
N GLU A 362 -13.35 6.05 19.14
CA GLU A 362 -12.33 6.02 20.19
C GLU A 362 -11.89 7.41 20.62
N SER A 363 -11.79 8.37 19.70
CA SER A 363 -11.24 9.71 19.94
C SER A 363 -11.92 10.52 21.05
N TYR A 364 -13.22 10.27 21.31
CA TYR A 364 -13.99 10.95 22.35
C TYR A 364 -13.89 10.27 23.72
N ALA A 365 -13.45 9.01 23.74
CA ALA A 365 -13.49 8.17 24.94
C ALA A 365 -12.09 7.77 25.42
N LEU A 366 -11.09 7.76 24.53
CA LEU A 366 -9.74 7.26 24.78
C LEU A 366 -8.69 8.34 24.60
N ASP A 367 -7.65 8.27 25.42
CA ASP A 367 -6.47 9.12 25.30
C ASP A 367 -5.47 8.54 24.33
N ARG A 368 -4.91 9.42 23.51
CA ARG A 368 -3.91 9.07 22.51
C ARG A 368 -2.53 9.01 23.14
N HIS A 369 -1.88 7.85 23.07
CA HIS A 369 -0.48 7.75 23.47
C HIS A 369 0.47 8.23 22.36
N ARG A 370 1.65 8.73 22.75
CA ARG A 370 2.66 9.28 21.81
C ARG A 370 3.94 8.45 21.70
N GLN A 371 4.10 7.43 22.53
CA GLN A 371 5.32 6.63 22.57
C GLN A 371 5.33 5.60 21.44
N SER A 372 6.37 5.63 20.60
CA SER A 372 6.63 4.64 19.55
C SER A 372 6.42 3.21 20.06
N PRO A 373 5.89 2.28 19.23
CA PRO A 373 5.74 0.90 19.64
C PRO A 373 7.07 0.32 20.14
N PRO A 374 7.14 -0.25 21.35
CA PRO A 374 8.37 -0.81 21.88
C PRO A 374 8.77 -2.08 21.12
N VAL A 375 10.02 -2.49 21.28
CA VAL A 375 10.53 -3.78 20.80
C VAL A 375 10.95 -4.60 22.01
N TRP A 376 10.18 -5.64 22.32
CA TRP A 376 10.43 -6.51 23.48
C TRP A 376 11.29 -7.70 23.07
N SER A 377 12.37 -7.95 23.82
CA SER A 377 13.22 -9.13 23.63
C SER A 377 12.70 -10.28 24.48
N LEU A 378 12.27 -11.36 23.83
CA LEU A 378 11.66 -12.52 24.48
C LEU A 378 12.66 -13.68 24.46
N PRO A 379 13.15 -14.15 25.61
CA PRO A 379 13.94 -15.35 25.66
C PRO A 379 13.06 -16.56 25.37
N LEU A 380 13.41 -17.31 24.32
CA LEU A 380 12.68 -18.51 23.96
C LEU A 380 13.31 -19.74 24.61
N PRO A 381 12.54 -20.51 25.40
CA PRO A 381 13.04 -21.77 25.94
C PRO A 381 13.31 -22.76 24.81
N ARG A 382 14.08 -23.81 25.06
CA ARG A 382 14.26 -24.88 24.07
C ARG A 382 12.97 -25.68 23.88
N PRO A 383 12.51 -25.95 22.64
CA PRO A 383 11.41 -26.88 22.40
C PRO A 383 11.81 -28.28 22.85
N SER A 384 10.89 -29.02 23.48
CA SER A 384 11.16 -30.38 23.95
C SER A 384 11.61 -31.32 22.82
N THR A 385 11.14 -31.07 21.60
CA THR A 385 11.44 -31.84 20.38
C THR A 385 12.83 -31.59 19.80
N ILE A 386 13.55 -30.54 20.24
CA ILE A 386 14.86 -30.15 19.68
C ILE A 386 15.95 -30.44 20.72
N PRO A 387 17.01 -31.21 20.41
CA PRO A 387 18.04 -31.54 21.38
C PRO A 387 18.89 -30.31 21.78
N ASN A 388 19.44 -30.32 23.01
CA ASN A 388 20.22 -29.19 23.57
C ASN A 388 21.33 -28.68 22.64
N ARG A 389 22.06 -29.58 21.96
CA ARG A 389 23.17 -29.22 21.07
C ARG A 389 22.76 -28.38 19.86
N ASP A 390 21.49 -28.48 19.44
CA ASP A 390 20.97 -27.80 18.25
C ASP A 390 20.21 -26.50 18.62
N TRP A 391 20.11 -26.20 19.92
CA TRP A 391 19.44 -25.01 20.45
C TRP A 391 20.41 -24.13 21.23
N ALA A 392 20.99 -23.15 20.53
CA ALA A 392 21.61 -22.01 21.18
C ALA A 392 20.56 -21.19 21.97
N ALA A 393 20.99 -20.33 22.89
CA ALA A 393 20.08 -19.35 23.50
C ALA A 393 19.49 -18.47 22.38
N ARG A 394 18.16 -18.48 22.25
CA ARG A 394 17.45 -17.74 21.20
C ARG A 394 16.55 -16.71 21.83
N ASN A 395 16.70 -15.47 21.40
CA ASN A 395 15.78 -14.40 21.71
C ASN A 395 15.05 -14.01 20.43
N ILE A 396 13.76 -13.75 20.52
CA ILE A 396 13.00 -13.10 19.44
C ILE A 396 12.62 -11.70 19.89
N THR A 397 12.63 -10.77 18.95
CA THR A 397 12.14 -9.41 19.20
C THR A 397 10.71 -9.29 18.70
N VAL A 398 9.81 -8.78 19.54
CA VAL A 398 8.39 -8.62 19.23
C VAL A 398 8.00 -7.16 19.37
N SER A 399 7.16 -6.65 18.46
CA SER A 399 6.58 -5.31 18.60
C SER A 399 5.04 -5.36 18.53
N PRO A 400 4.34 -4.70 19.47
CA PRO A 400 2.89 -4.56 19.46
C PRO A 400 2.41 -3.53 18.43
N LEU A 401 1.28 -3.80 17.76
CA LEU A 401 0.51 -2.77 17.05
C LEU A 401 -0.98 -3.04 17.24
N ILE A 402 -1.75 -2.07 17.75
CA ILE A 402 -3.16 -2.30 18.06
C ILE A 402 -4.02 -1.83 16.88
N CYS A 403 -4.69 -2.77 16.20
CA CYS A 403 -5.72 -2.50 15.19
C CYS A 403 -5.30 -1.44 14.15
N LEU A 404 -5.84 -0.22 14.25
CA LEU A 404 -5.61 0.89 13.32
C LEU A 404 -4.16 1.35 13.24
N ASP A 405 -3.33 1.08 14.26
CA ASP A 405 -1.90 1.36 14.22
C ASP A 405 -1.21 0.68 13.01
N THR A 406 -1.72 -0.47 12.57
CA THR A 406 -1.19 -1.19 11.40
C THR A 406 -1.35 -0.45 10.09
N PHE A 407 -2.22 0.58 10.04
CA PHE A 407 -2.46 1.38 8.84
C PHE A 407 -1.50 2.57 8.74
N HIS A 408 -0.56 2.69 9.67
CA HIS A 408 0.43 3.75 9.74
C HIS A 408 1.84 3.15 9.73
N PRO A 409 2.38 2.76 8.55
CA PRO A 409 3.73 2.18 8.44
C PRO A 409 4.84 3.03 9.08
N SER A 410 4.63 4.35 9.10
CA SER A 410 5.54 5.29 9.76
C SER A 410 5.72 5.07 11.27
N LEU A 411 4.80 4.38 11.97
CA LEU A 411 4.91 4.10 13.40
C LEU A 411 6.10 3.20 13.76
N LEU A 412 6.52 2.32 12.84
CA LEU A 412 7.69 1.46 13.04
C LEU A 412 8.99 2.17 12.63
N HIS A 413 8.92 3.24 11.85
CA HIS A 413 10.09 4.01 11.41
C HIS A 413 10.74 4.80 12.55
N SER A 414 9.94 5.23 13.54
CA SER A 414 10.42 5.97 14.71
C SER A 414 11.09 5.09 15.78
N GLN A 415 11.21 3.78 15.53
CA GLN A 415 11.97 2.89 16.41
C GLN A 415 13.47 3.17 16.27
N THR A 416 14.13 3.33 17.43
CA THR A 416 15.56 3.64 17.53
C THR A 416 16.39 2.68 16.67
N ALA A 417 17.46 3.20 16.08
CA ALA A 417 18.37 2.47 15.18
C ALA A 417 18.80 1.08 15.70
N SER A 418 18.75 0.86 17.01
CA SER A 418 19.28 -0.32 17.69
C SER A 418 18.41 -1.56 17.70
N ALA A 419 17.08 -1.48 17.50
CA ALA A 419 16.21 -2.65 17.62
C ALA A 419 15.18 -2.75 16.49
N THR A 420 15.20 -3.86 15.73
CA THR A 420 14.19 -4.21 14.74
C THR A 420 13.38 -5.42 15.23
N PRO A 421 12.03 -5.40 15.11
CA PRO A 421 11.22 -6.54 15.51
C PRO A 421 11.35 -7.68 14.50
N SER A 422 11.38 -8.91 15.04
CA SER A 422 11.35 -10.17 14.30
C SER A 422 9.92 -10.68 14.10
N LEU A 423 8.95 -10.17 14.88
CA LEU A 423 7.53 -10.48 14.77
C LEU A 423 6.69 -9.27 15.21
N LEU A 424 5.63 -8.96 14.46
CA LEU A 424 4.58 -8.01 14.88
C LEU A 424 3.43 -8.79 15.51
N ILE A 425 2.96 -8.37 16.68
CA ILE A 425 1.74 -8.88 17.30
C ILE A 425 0.65 -7.83 17.18
N VAL A 426 -0.47 -8.22 16.56
CA VAL A 426 -1.57 -7.33 16.24
C VAL A 426 -2.86 -7.80 16.92
N PRO A 427 -3.11 -7.40 18.17
CA PRO A 427 -4.45 -7.51 18.74
C PRO A 427 -5.37 -6.53 18.01
N ALA A 428 -6.55 -6.98 17.61
CA ALA A 428 -7.51 -6.12 16.90
C ALA A 428 -8.96 -6.45 17.23
N ALA A 429 -9.83 -5.46 17.14
CA ALA A 429 -11.27 -5.64 17.25
C ALA A 429 -11.97 -5.03 16.03
N PHE A 430 -12.05 -5.81 14.95
CA PHE A 430 -12.71 -5.32 13.73
C PHE A 430 -14.24 -5.47 13.80
N PRO A 431 -15.01 -4.50 13.29
CA PRO A 431 -16.48 -4.55 13.41
C PRO A 431 -17.14 -5.72 12.68
N SER A 432 -16.53 -6.16 11.58
CA SER A 432 -16.98 -7.28 10.75
C SER A 432 -15.79 -8.02 10.17
N LEU A 433 -16.02 -9.25 9.71
CA LEU A 433 -15.01 -10.06 9.05
C LEU A 433 -14.52 -9.38 7.76
N ASP A 434 -15.41 -8.77 6.98
CA ASP A 434 -15.05 -8.08 5.73
C ASP A 434 -14.09 -6.91 5.98
N ILE A 435 -14.33 -6.12 7.02
CA ILE A 435 -13.41 -5.05 7.42
C ILE A 435 -12.08 -5.66 7.86
N GLY A 436 -12.11 -6.75 8.62
CA GLY A 436 -10.92 -7.48 9.06
C GLY A 436 -10.08 -8.01 7.88
N ILE A 437 -10.72 -8.62 6.87
CA ILE A 437 -10.07 -9.09 5.66
C ILE A 437 -9.47 -7.93 4.87
N ASN A 438 -10.18 -6.80 4.75
CA ASN A 438 -9.63 -5.61 4.11
C ASN A 438 -8.43 -5.06 4.89
N ALA A 439 -8.50 -5.04 6.22
CA ALA A 439 -7.42 -4.63 7.11
C ALA A 439 -6.19 -5.55 6.97
N LEU A 440 -6.38 -6.85 6.75
CA LEU A 440 -5.27 -7.78 6.48
C LEU A 440 -4.44 -7.33 5.27
N THR A 441 -5.02 -6.70 4.26
CA THR A 441 -4.24 -6.19 3.11
C THR A 441 -3.26 -5.08 3.52
N GLN A 442 -3.65 -4.22 4.48
CA GLN A 442 -2.75 -3.20 5.03
C GLN A 442 -1.67 -3.85 5.91
N ILE A 443 -2.04 -4.83 6.72
CA ILE A 443 -1.09 -5.58 7.56
C ILE A 443 -0.08 -6.36 6.69
N ARG A 444 -0.52 -6.94 5.57
CA ARG A 444 0.37 -7.59 4.59
C ARG A 444 1.34 -6.58 3.98
N THR A 445 0.85 -5.38 3.62
CA THR A 445 1.71 -4.29 3.10
C THR A 445 2.77 -3.90 4.13
N LEU A 446 2.37 -3.77 5.40
CA LEU A 446 3.26 -3.47 6.51
C LEU A 446 4.32 -4.57 6.71
N ALA A 447 3.90 -5.84 6.70
CA ALA A 447 4.80 -6.97 6.86
C ALA A 447 5.87 -7.01 5.77
N ILE A 448 5.51 -6.71 4.52
CA ILE A 448 6.45 -6.62 3.40
C ILE A 448 7.37 -5.42 3.53
N SER A 449 6.82 -4.23 3.79
CA SER A 449 7.58 -2.99 3.81
C SER A 449 8.63 -2.98 4.91
N HIS A 450 8.35 -3.69 6.01
CA HIS A 450 9.27 -3.90 7.12
C HIS A 450 9.98 -5.24 7.07
N ALA A 451 9.72 -6.13 6.10
CA ALA A 451 10.27 -7.49 6.11
C ALA A 451 10.12 -8.22 7.46
N THR A 452 9.02 -7.96 8.17
CA THR A 452 8.74 -8.53 9.50
C THR A 452 7.39 -9.22 9.45
N PRO A 453 7.30 -10.52 9.78
CA PRO A 453 6.02 -11.23 9.80
C PRO A 453 5.07 -10.65 10.86
N ALA A 454 3.77 -10.86 10.70
CA ALA A 454 2.74 -10.38 11.60
C ALA A 454 1.80 -11.52 12.03
N PHE A 455 1.46 -11.56 13.32
CA PHE A 455 0.41 -12.41 13.85
C PHE A 455 -0.77 -11.54 14.31
N VAL A 456 -1.92 -11.74 13.68
CA VAL A 456 -3.15 -10.99 13.93
C VAL A 456 -4.09 -11.84 14.75
N CYS A 457 -4.59 -11.29 15.85
CA CYS A 457 -5.58 -11.92 16.71
C CYS A 457 -6.76 -10.96 16.83
N SER A 458 -7.87 -11.28 16.15
CA SER A 458 -9.02 -10.40 16.11
C SER A 458 -10.31 -11.04 16.58
N VAL A 459 -11.01 -10.35 17.48
CA VAL A 459 -12.41 -10.65 17.80
C VAL A 459 -13.28 -9.45 17.47
N PRO A 460 -14.42 -9.66 16.81
CA PRO A 460 -15.27 -8.57 16.39
C PRO A 460 -16.10 -8.06 17.55
N ALA A 461 -16.40 -6.76 17.50
CA ALA A 461 -17.13 -6.11 18.57
C ALA A 461 -18.57 -6.63 18.76
N ARG A 462 -19.20 -7.23 17.74
CA ARG A 462 -20.64 -7.58 17.78
C ARG A 462 -21.01 -9.00 17.32
N ASN A 463 -20.16 -9.69 16.57
CA ASN A 463 -20.53 -10.98 15.97
C ASN A 463 -19.41 -12.00 16.15
N PRO A 464 -19.44 -12.90 17.15
CA PRO A 464 -18.32 -13.83 17.42
C PRO A 464 -17.88 -14.66 16.22
N GLN A 465 -18.77 -14.91 15.26
CA GLN A 465 -18.45 -15.67 14.05
C GLN A 465 -17.48 -14.94 13.11
N ALA A 466 -17.33 -13.63 13.27
CA ALA A 466 -16.38 -12.81 12.52
C ALA A 466 -15.00 -12.70 13.22
N ALA A 467 -14.77 -13.43 14.32
CA ALA A 467 -13.43 -13.57 14.92
C ALA A 467 -12.49 -14.22 13.92
N PHE A 468 -11.24 -13.80 13.87
CA PHE A 468 -10.25 -14.48 13.06
C PHE A 468 -8.85 -14.30 13.63
N ALA A 469 -8.00 -15.27 13.32
CA ALA A 469 -6.57 -15.18 13.54
C ALA A 469 -5.84 -15.47 12.23
N ALA A 470 -4.74 -14.76 12.01
CA ALA A 470 -3.97 -14.86 10.79
C ALA A 470 -2.47 -14.73 11.07
N TYR A 471 -1.68 -15.60 10.45
CA TYR A 471 -0.22 -15.43 10.37
C TYR A 471 0.17 -14.99 8.97
N ILE A 472 0.83 -13.85 8.89
CA ILE A 472 1.34 -13.25 7.67
C ILE A 472 2.86 -13.28 7.71
N ASP A 473 3.50 -13.80 6.67
CA ASP A 473 4.96 -13.83 6.61
C ASP A 473 5.57 -12.47 6.19
N GLU A 474 6.90 -12.40 6.19
CA GLU A 474 7.68 -11.22 5.78
C GLU A 474 7.53 -10.81 4.29
N TRP A 475 6.80 -11.61 3.49
CA TRP A 475 6.46 -11.34 2.10
C TRP A 475 4.97 -11.08 1.91
N GLY A 476 4.22 -10.93 3.01
CA GLY A 476 2.79 -10.63 2.97
C GLY A 476 1.94 -11.81 2.52
N ARG A 477 2.43 -13.05 2.59
CA ARG A 477 1.62 -14.25 2.34
C ARG A 477 0.87 -14.62 3.61
N VAL A 478 -0.42 -14.91 3.48
CA VAL A 478 -1.23 -15.44 4.58
C VAL A 478 -0.94 -16.94 4.68
N MET A 479 -0.11 -17.33 5.65
CA MET A 479 0.37 -18.70 5.82
C MET A 479 -0.61 -19.53 6.66
N HIS A 480 -1.28 -18.90 7.62
CA HIS A 480 -2.37 -19.48 8.37
C HIS A 480 -3.51 -18.47 8.49
N PHE A 481 -4.74 -18.96 8.37
CA PHE A 481 -5.94 -18.17 8.56
C PHE A 481 -7.03 -19.06 9.17
N GLN A 482 -7.62 -18.62 10.27
CA GLN A 482 -8.77 -19.25 10.87
C GLN A 482 -9.81 -18.17 11.13
N ALA A 483 -11.01 -18.34 10.60
CA ALA A 483 -12.18 -17.54 10.96
C ALA A 483 -13.11 -18.36 11.86
N GLY A 484 -13.65 -17.73 12.90
CA GLY A 484 -14.46 -18.36 13.94
C GLY A 484 -13.68 -19.27 14.89
N GLY A 485 -14.43 -19.98 15.73
CA GLY A 485 -13.89 -20.81 16.82
C GLY A 485 -13.63 -20.00 18.10
N THR A 486 -13.19 -20.68 19.16
CA THR A 486 -12.87 -20.04 20.45
C THR A 486 -11.38 -19.78 20.64
N ALA A 487 -10.53 -20.47 19.87
CA ALA A 487 -9.09 -20.27 19.90
C ALA A 487 -8.43 -20.82 18.63
N MET A 488 -7.21 -20.36 18.35
CA MET A 488 -6.32 -20.86 17.31
C MET A 488 -4.92 -21.03 17.91
N SER A 489 -4.24 -22.13 17.63
CA SER A 489 -2.82 -22.33 17.90
C SER A 489 -2.11 -22.76 16.63
N THR A 490 -0.91 -22.24 16.39
CA THR A 490 -0.06 -22.70 15.29
C THR A 490 1.42 -22.51 15.63
N VAL A 491 2.28 -23.35 15.04
CA VAL A 491 3.74 -23.18 15.10
C VAL A 491 4.20 -22.46 13.85
N ILE A 492 4.81 -21.28 14.04
CA ILE A 492 5.28 -20.44 12.94
C ILE A 492 6.81 -20.44 12.86
N PRO A 493 7.39 -20.39 11.64
CA PRO A 493 8.82 -20.20 11.48
C PRO A 493 9.16 -18.70 11.59
N VAL A 494 9.90 -18.31 12.62
CA VAL A 494 10.46 -16.95 12.73
C VAL A 494 11.91 -16.98 12.30
N ARG A 495 12.33 -16.09 11.40
CA ARG A 495 13.72 -16.04 10.94
C ARG A 495 14.69 -15.80 12.11
N TYR A 496 15.72 -16.63 12.20
CA TYR A 496 16.81 -16.48 13.16
C TYR A 496 17.97 -15.73 12.50
N TYR A 497 18.40 -14.63 13.10
CA TYR A 497 19.47 -13.78 12.56
C TYR A 497 20.84 -14.06 13.20
N GLY A 498 20.89 -14.97 14.18
CA GLY A 498 22.07 -15.18 15.03
C GLY A 498 21.95 -14.44 16.37
N GLU A 499 22.77 -14.85 17.33
CA GLU A 499 22.84 -14.21 18.64
C GLU A 499 23.32 -12.75 18.52
N GLY A 500 22.60 -11.83 19.18
CA GLY A 500 22.91 -10.39 19.15
C GLY A 500 22.70 -9.70 17.80
N ARG A 501 22.22 -10.41 16.77
CA ARG A 501 21.98 -9.84 15.44
C ARG A 501 20.51 -9.58 15.23
N GLY A 502 20.18 -8.35 14.84
CA GLY A 502 18.84 -7.96 14.40
C GLY A 502 18.63 -8.20 12.91
N ARG A 503 17.38 -8.08 12.47
CA ARG A 503 17.04 -8.04 11.05
C ARG A 503 17.66 -6.81 10.38
N SER A 504 18.17 -6.98 9.16
CA SER A 504 18.53 -5.85 8.29
C SER A 504 17.30 -5.04 7.89
N ARG A 505 17.35 -3.72 8.11
CA ARG A 505 16.28 -2.81 7.68
C ARG A 505 16.09 -2.86 6.17
N THR A 506 14.85 -2.72 5.70
CA THR A 506 14.55 -2.60 4.28
C THR A 506 14.98 -1.23 3.77
N THR A 507 15.16 -1.08 2.46
CA THR A 507 15.44 0.23 1.84
C THR A 507 14.37 1.25 2.20
N TRP A 508 13.10 0.81 2.26
CA TRP A 508 12.00 1.65 2.70
C TRP A 508 12.16 2.12 4.15
N GLU A 509 12.52 1.23 5.07
CA GLU A 509 12.74 1.59 6.46
C GLU A 509 13.88 2.59 6.65
N TYR A 510 14.86 2.65 5.73
CA TYR A 510 15.91 3.68 5.76
C TYR A 510 15.45 5.01 5.18
N LEU A 511 14.72 4.97 4.06
CA LEU A 511 14.40 6.17 3.29
C LEU A 511 13.12 6.87 3.76
N GLY A 512 12.12 6.10 4.21
CA GLY A 512 10.77 6.58 4.44
C GLY A 512 10.12 7.17 3.18
N SER A 513 8.89 7.68 3.34
CA SER A 513 8.05 8.19 2.23
C SER A 513 8.69 9.34 1.48
N SER A 514 9.30 10.26 2.24
CA SER A 514 10.00 11.41 1.68
C SER A 514 11.26 11.00 0.92
N GLY A 515 12.04 10.04 1.42
CA GLY A 515 13.27 9.58 0.77
C GLY A 515 13.01 8.92 -0.58
N VAL A 516 11.99 8.04 -0.66
CA VAL A 516 11.61 7.41 -1.93
C VAL A 516 11.11 8.45 -2.94
N GLY A 517 10.24 9.37 -2.50
CA GLY A 517 9.77 10.46 -3.36
C GLY A 517 10.92 11.35 -3.86
N GLY A 518 11.88 11.66 -2.98
CA GLY A 518 13.06 12.45 -3.29
C GLY A 518 13.97 11.80 -4.33
N ILE A 519 14.23 10.49 -4.23
CA ILE A 519 15.05 9.76 -5.21
C ILE A 519 14.39 9.78 -6.59
N VAL A 520 13.10 9.50 -6.67
CA VAL A 520 12.38 9.50 -7.96
C VAL A 520 12.35 10.90 -8.57
N ALA A 521 12.13 11.93 -7.75
CA ALA A 521 12.20 13.32 -8.21
C ALA A 521 13.60 13.68 -8.73
N ALA A 522 14.66 13.28 -8.02
CA ALA A 522 16.04 13.51 -8.43
C ALA A 522 16.38 12.83 -9.76
N ILE A 523 15.90 11.60 -9.98
CA ILE A 523 16.05 10.88 -11.26
C ILE A 523 15.38 11.66 -12.40
N LEU A 524 14.17 12.19 -12.18
CA LEU A 524 13.46 12.98 -13.18
C LEU A 524 14.17 14.30 -13.51
N VAL A 525 14.62 15.03 -12.48
CA VAL A 525 15.36 16.29 -12.66
C VAL A 525 16.66 16.03 -13.41
N SER A 526 17.41 14.98 -13.03
CA SER A 526 18.66 14.62 -13.70
C SER A 526 18.44 14.25 -15.16
N GLY A 527 17.42 13.42 -15.45
CA GLY A 527 17.03 13.10 -16.81
C GLY A 527 16.62 14.34 -17.62
N HIS A 528 15.96 15.31 -16.99
CA HIS A 528 15.61 16.58 -17.61
C HIS A 528 16.86 17.39 -17.97
N VAL A 529 17.78 17.58 -17.02
CA VAL A 529 19.04 18.31 -17.24
C VAL A 529 19.84 17.69 -18.38
N VAL A 530 19.98 16.36 -18.42
CA VAL A 530 20.69 15.65 -19.50
C VAL A 530 20.02 15.89 -20.86
N GLN A 531 18.69 15.76 -20.96
CA GLN A 531 18.01 15.97 -22.24
C GLN A 531 18.07 17.43 -22.71
N THR A 532 17.92 18.38 -21.80
CA THR A 532 18.04 19.81 -22.14
C THR A 532 19.46 20.14 -22.59
N GLY A 533 20.48 19.62 -21.88
CA GLY A 533 21.88 19.75 -22.25
C GLY A 533 22.17 19.18 -23.65
N THR A 534 21.73 17.95 -23.93
CA THR A 534 21.91 17.34 -25.26
C THR A 534 21.22 18.11 -26.39
N ARG A 535 20.05 18.74 -26.13
CA ARG A 535 19.38 19.60 -27.11
C ARG A 535 20.15 20.90 -27.37
N LEU A 536 20.68 21.53 -26.33
CA LEU A 536 21.50 22.74 -26.45
C LEU A 536 22.83 22.45 -27.18
N LEU A 537 23.37 21.25 -26.99
CA LEU A 537 24.59 20.79 -27.66
C LEU A 537 24.35 20.32 -29.11
N ARG A 538 23.12 20.04 -29.54
CA ARG A 538 22.81 19.51 -30.88
C ARG A 538 22.98 20.51 -32.04
N GLY A 539 23.58 21.66 -31.78
CA GLY A 539 23.94 22.67 -32.78
C GLY A 539 25.23 23.43 -32.44
N ARG A 540 26.04 22.91 -31.50
CA ARG A 540 27.35 23.47 -31.12
C ARG A 540 28.37 22.34 -31.11
N GLU A 541 29.61 22.60 -31.54
CA GLU A 541 30.71 21.64 -31.38
C GLU A 541 30.81 21.26 -29.90
N VAL A 542 30.61 19.97 -29.60
CA VAL A 542 30.63 19.49 -28.22
C VAL A 542 32.07 19.54 -27.72
N PRO A 543 32.36 20.24 -26.61
CA PRO A 543 33.71 20.26 -26.04
C PRO A 543 34.21 18.83 -25.80
N PRO A 544 35.45 18.48 -26.20
CA PRO A 544 35.96 17.11 -26.10
C PRO A 544 35.90 16.55 -24.67
N ALA A 545 35.98 17.40 -23.64
CA ALA A 545 35.82 17.01 -22.25
C ALA A 545 34.43 16.40 -21.91
N LEU A 546 33.35 16.87 -22.55
CA LEU A 546 32.00 16.33 -22.33
C LEU A 546 31.79 14.97 -22.99
N VAL A 547 32.51 14.69 -24.09
CA VAL A 547 32.54 13.37 -24.73
C VAL A 547 33.15 12.35 -23.77
N THR A 548 34.25 12.71 -23.12
CA THR A 548 34.94 11.85 -22.14
C THR A 548 34.08 11.52 -20.92
N VAL A 549 33.28 12.48 -20.44
CA VAL A 549 32.32 12.24 -19.35
C VAL A 549 31.20 11.31 -19.82
N GLY A 550 30.67 11.52 -21.03
CA GLY A 550 29.63 10.65 -21.61
C GLY A 550 30.09 9.21 -21.82
N GLU A 551 31.36 8.99 -22.19
CA GLU A 551 31.96 7.66 -22.30
C GLU A 551 32.20 7.01 -20.93
N ARG A 552 32.66 7.77 -19.93
CA ARG A 552 32.80 7.24 -18.55
C ARG A 552 31.47 6.84 -17.92
N VAL A 553 30.42 7.63 -18.12
CA VAL A 553 29.07 7.28 -17.64
C VAL A 553 28.53 6.06 -18.38
N ARG A 554 28.73 5.97 -19.70
CA ARG A 554 28.36 4.76 -20.46
C ARG A 554 29.12 3.51 -19.99
N GLY A 555 30.41 3.66 -19.66
CA GLY A 555 31.22 2.60 -19.08
C GLY A 555 30.74 2.15 -17.70
N LEU A 556 30.31 3.08 -16.84
CA LEU A 556 29.76 2.77 -15.52
C LEU A 556 28.38 2.09 -15.57
N VAL A 557 27.57 2.39 -16.60
CA VAL A 557 26.23 1.84 -16.77
C VAL A 557 26.23 0.51 -17.55
N GLY A 558 27.40 0.08 -18.06
CA GLY A 558 27.51 -1.18 -18.82
C GLY A 558 26.70 -1.19 -20.11
N TRP A 559 26.46 -0.01 -20.71
CA TRP A 559 25.71 0.10 -21.95
C TRP A 559 26.66 -0.17 -23.13
N HIS A 560 26.79 -1.45 -23.51
CA HIS A 560 27.44 -1.82 -24.76
C HIS A 560 26.45 -1.60 -25.91
N ASP A 561 26.77 -0.63 -26.76
CA ASP A 561 26.16 -0.52 -28.07
C ASP A 561 26.51 -1.80 -28.85
N THR A 562 25.60 -2.77 -28.90
CA THR A 562 25.67 -3.82 -29.90
C THR A 562 25.53 -3.13 -31.25
N GLU A 563 26.65 -2.87 -31.90
CA GLU A 563 26.68 -2.57 -33.34
C GLU A 563 26.01 -3.74 -34.04
N VAL A 564 24.72 -3.59 -34.33
CA VAL A 564 24.05 -4.39 -35.34
C VAL A 564 24.69 -3.95 -36.65
N ALA A 565 25.71 -4.71 -37.07
CA ALA A 565 26.30 -4.59 -38.39
C ALA A 565 25.17 -4.63 -39.42
N ARG A 566 24.84 -3.47 -39.99
CA ARG A 566 23.97 -3.40 -41.16
C ARG A 566 24.78 -3.91 -42.33
N THR A 567 24.74 -5.22 -42.56
CA THR A 567 25.08 -5.77 -43.86
C THR A 567 24.10 -5.19 -44.88
N PRO A 568 24.56 -4.54 -45.95
CA PRO A 568 23.68 -4.18 -47.05
C PRO A 568 23.07 -5.48 -47.61
N ILE A 569 21.74 -5.55 -47.62
CA ILE A 569 21.02 -6.61 -48.33
C ILE A 569 21.01 -6.16 -49.78
N ASP A 570 21.87 -6.76 -50.61
CA ASP A 570 21.85 -6.59 -52.05
C ASP A 570 20.54 -7.18 -52.60
N ALA A 571 19.85 -6.36 -53.40
CA ALA A 571 18.53 -6.63 -53.95
C ALA A 571 18.51 -7.71 -55.07
N GLU A 572 19.58 -8.46 -55.27
CA GLU A 572 19.70 -9.49 -56.32
C GLU A 572 19.46 -10.93 -55.84
N THR A 573 19.14 -11.15 -54.56
CA THR A 573 18.91 -12.51 -54.02
C THR A 573 17.45 -12.85 -53.72
N LEU A 574 16.52 -12.18 -54.39
CA LEU A 574 15.10 -12.52 -54.42
C LEU A 574 14.62 -12.55 -55.88
N ILE A 575 14.96 -13.66 -56.54
CA ILE A 575 14.22 -14.17 -57.71
C ILE A 575 13.51 -15.43 -57.26
#